data_AF-A0A7J9ZZX0-F1
#
_entry.id   AF-A0A7J9ZZX0-F1
#
_cell.length_a   1.000
_cell.length_b   1.000
_cell.length_c   1.000
_cell.angle_alpha   90.00
_cell.angle_beta   90.00
_cell.angle_gamma   90.00
#
_symmetry.space_group_name_H-M   'P 1'
#
loop_
_entity.id
_entity.type
_entity.pdbx_description
1 polymer ?
#
loop_
_entity_poly.entity_id
_entity_poly.type
_entity_poly.pdbx_seq_one_letter_code
_entity_poly.pdbx_strand_id
1 'polypeptide(L)' 'MAGWGDDPELERLRSLIDDGWTVVEITEDPKAPGGPADTVTVEKDDRTESITSDHLAFHRYVEFLREDQG' A
#
# COMPACT_ATOMS: atom_id res chain seq x y z
N MET A 1 5.27 20.96 11.32
CA MET A 1 5.23 19.48 11.29
C MET A 1 5.10 19.08 9.83
N ALA A 2 6.23 18.87 9.16
CA ALA A 2 6.27 18.74 7.70
C ALA A 2 6.04 17.28 7.28
N GLY A 3 4.90 17.03 6.61
CA GLY A 3 4.82 16.09 5.48
C GLY A 3 4.90 14.59 5.75
N TRP A 4 4.38 14.10 6.88
CA TRP A 4 4.20 12.64 7.13
C TRP A 4 2.73 12.22 7.19
N GLY A 5 1.80 13.14 6.95
CA GLY A 5 0.40 13.02 7.39
C GLY A 5 -0.57 12.75 6.25
N ASP A 6 -1.40 11.74 6.49
CA ASP A 6 -2.73 11.47 5.93
C ASP A 6 -2.76 11.12 4.44
N ASP A 7 -2.02 10.06 4.05
CA ASP A 7 -2.43 9.33 2.85
C ASP A 7 -3.63 8.43 3.20
N PRO A 8 -4.84 8.75 2.72
CA PRO A 8 -6.03 7.95 3.01
C PRO A 8 -5.91 6.51 2.49
N GLU A 9 -5.13 6.30 1.43
CA GLU A 9 -4.90 4.95 0.90
C GLU A 9 -3.99 4.13 1.83
N LEU A 10 -2.99 4.76 2.46
CA LEU A 10 -2.19 4.11 3.50
C LEU A 10 -3.05 3.75 4.72
N GLU A 11 -3.90 4.67 5.18
CA GLU A 11 -4.81 4.40 6.30
C GLU A 11 -5.77 3.25 5.98
N ARG A 12 -6.29 3.23 4.75
CA ARG A 12 -7.13 2.14 4.26
C ARG A 12 -6.39 0.81 4.23
N LEU A 13 -5.19 0.77 3.66
CA LEU A 13 -4.37 -0.45 3.59
C LEU A 13 -4.09 -1.01 4.99
N ARG A 14 -3.69 -0.14 5.93
CA ARG A 14 -3.45 -0.55 7.32
C ARG A 14 -4.71 -1.09 7.99
N SER A 15 -5.85 -0.45 7.77
CA SER A 15 -7.14 -0.91 8.30
C SER A 15 -7.51 -2.29 7.75
N LEU A 16 -7.29 -2.55 6.46
CA LEU A 16 -7.53 -3.87 5.86
C LEU A 16 -6.61 -4.93 6.47
N ILE A 17 -5.32 -4.65 6.63
CA ILE A 17 -4.37 -5.58 7.26
C ILE A 17 -4.76 -5.86 8.71
N ASP A 18 -5.11 -4.82 9.48
CA ASP A 18 -5.58 -4.97 10.87
C ASP A 18 -6.89 -5.78 10.96
N ASP A 19 -7.77 -5.67 9.97
CA ASP A 19 -8.98 -6.48 9.81
C ASP A 19 -8.68 -7.93 9.35
N GLY A 20 -7.41 -8.31 9.19
CA GLY A 20 -6.97 -9.66 8.85
C GLY A 20 -6.95 -9.96 7.35
N TRP A 21 -6.87 -8.94 6.50
CA TRP A 21 -6.57 -9.13 5.08
C TRP A 21 -5.09 -9.42 4.88
N THR A 22 -4.78 -10.27 3.91
CA THR A 22 -3.40 -10.67 3.60
C THR A 22 -2.93 -9.97 2.33
N VAL A 23 -1.73 -9.40 2.36
CA VAL A 23 -1.08 -8.88 1.15
C VAL A 23 -0.70 -10.04 0.25
N VAL A 24 -1.16 -10.03 -1.00
CA VAL A 24 -0.90 -11.10 -1.99
C VAL A 24 -0.07 -10.65 -3.17
N GLU A 25 -0.03 -9.35 -3.46
CA GLU A 25 0.78 -8.78 -4.54
C GLU A 25 1.15 -7.33 -4.23
N ILE A 26 2.36 -6.93 -4.66
CA ILE A 26 2.83 -5.55 -4.59
C ILE A 26 3.47 -5.21 -5.93
N THR A 27 2.96 -4.19 -6.61
CA THR A 27 3.47 -3.69 -7.89
C THR A 27 3.89 -2.23 -7.77
N GLU A 28 5.04 -1.87 -8.35
CA GLU A 28 5.52 -0.49 -8.45
C GLU A 28 5.40 0.01 -9.89
N ASP A 29 4.89 1.21 -10.10
CA ASP A 29 4.92 1.94 -11.37
C ASP A 29 5.73 3.23 -11.23
N PRO A 30 7.04 3.22 -11.58
CA PRO A 30 7.90 4.39 -11.47
C PRO A 30 7.59 5.48 -12.51
N LYS A 31 6.67 5.24 -13.46
CA LYS A 31 6.33 6.16 -14.56
C LYS A 31 4.85 6.53 -14.59
N ALA A 32 4.11 6.32 -13.51
CA ALA A 32 2.68 6.63 -13.50
C ALA A 32 2.44 8.13 -13.78
N PRO A 33 1.29 8.50 -14.39
CA PRO A 33 1.01 9.88 -14.84
C PRO A 33 1.03 10.98 -13.76
N GLY A 34 1.13 10.62 -12.47
CA GLY A 34 1.26 11.53 -11.31
C GLY A 34 2.64 11.53 -10.63
N GLY A 35 3.55 10.64 -11.03
CA GLY A 35 4.78 10.32 -10.32
C GLY A 35 4.87 8.82 -10.01
N PRO A 36 5.99 8.33 -9.44
CA PRO A 36 6.10 6.95 -8.98
C PRO A 36 4.96 6.57 -8.03
N ALA A 37 4.29 5.45 -8.27
CA ALA A 37 3.20 4.96 -7.45
C ALA A 37 3.35 3.47 -7.16
N ASP A 38 2.92 3.06 -5.98
CA ASP A 38 2.85 1.65 -5.59
C ASP A 38 1.41 1.19 -5.53
N THR A 39 1.19 -0.08 -5.86
CA THR A 39 -0.10 -0.77 -5.74
C THR A 39 0.08 -2.01 -4.88
N VAL A 40 -0.74 -2.13 -3.84
CA VAL A 40 -0.82 -3.31 -2.98
C VAL A 40 -2.15 -3.99 -3.20
N THR A 41 -2.13 -5.27 -3.52
CA THR A 41 -3.32 -6.12 -3.59
C THR A 41 -3.41 -6.95 -2.31
N VAL A 42 -4.57 -6.90 -1.66
CA VAL A 42 -4.89 -7.66 -0.46
C VAL A 42 -6.08 -8.57 -0.69
N GLU A 43 -6.11 -9.71 0.00
CA GLU A 43 -7.19 -10.69 -0.08
C GLU A 43 -7.71 -11.13 1.28
N LYS A 44 -9.03 -11.40 1.33
CA LYS A 44 -9.71 -12.01 2.47
C LYS A 44 -11.01 -12.69 2.01
N ASP A 45 -11.19 -13.95 2.39
CA ASP A 45 -12.45 -14.70 2.20
C ASP A 45 -13.05 -14.53 0.77
N ASP A 46 -12.26 -14.85 -0.26
CA ASP A 46 -12.59 -14.72 -1.70
C ASP A 46 -12.79 -13.28 -2.22
N ARG A 47 -12.45 -12.25 -1.43
CA ARG A 47 -12.43 -10.86 -1.88
C ARG A 47 -11.00 -10.41 -2.13
N THR A 48 -10.84 -9.58 -3.16
CA THR A 48 -9.58 -8.96 -3.54
C THR A 48 -9.78 -7.46 -3.63
N GLU A 49 -8.91 -6.68 -2.98
CA GLU A 49 -8.87 -5.22 -3.08
C GLU A 49 -7.46 -4.77 -3.49
N SER A 50 -7.39 -3.81 -4.40
CA SER A 50 -6.13 -3.15 -4.79
C SER A 50 -6.15 -1.71 -4.33
N ILE A 51 -5.05 -1.29 -3.71
CA ILE A 51 -4.84 0.04 -3.14
C ILE A 51 -3.61 0.63 -3.80
N THR A 52 -3.77 1.78 -4.45
CA THR A 52 -2.69 2.46 -5.19
C THR A 52 -2.46 3.85 -4.63
N SER A 53 -1.20 4.23 -4.42
CA SER A 53 -0.83 5.57 -3.94
C SER A 53 0.55 5.98 -4.45
N ASP A 54 0.70 7.26 -4.78
CA ASP A 54 1.96 7.92 -5.13
C ASP A 54 2.60 8.65 -3.93
N HIS A 55 2.01 8.49 -2.73
CA HIS A 55 2.46 9.18 -1.55
C HIS A 55 3.70 8.51 -0.92
N LEU A 56 4.69 9.32 -0.55
CA LEU A 56 5.96 8.83 0.01
C LEU A 56 5.78 7.98 1.28
N ALA A 57 4.76 8.27 2.10
CA ALA A 57 4.48 7.45 3.29
C ALA A 57 3.98 6.05 2.92
N PHE A 58 3.18 5.94 1.85
CA PHE A 58 2.71 4.67 1.32
C PHE A 58 3.87 3.84 0.82
N HIS A 59 4.73 4.42 -0.03
CA HIS A 59 5.92 3.76 -0.55
C HIS A 59 6.80 3.18 0.57
N ARG A 60 7.09 3.96 1.61
CA ARG A 60 7.88 3.49 2.76
C ARG A 60 7.24 2.33 3.52
N TYR A 61 5.91 2.33 3.63
CA TYR A 61 5.19 1.25 4.27
C TYR A 61 5.19 -0.01 3.41
N VAL A 62 5.03 0.14 2.10
CA VAL A 62 5.15 -0.96 1.13
C VAL A 62 6.52 -1.61 1.18
N GLU A 63 7.60 -0.84 1.25
CA GLU A 63 8.96 -1.36 1.41
C GLU A 63 9.11 -2.15 2.72
N PHE A 64 8.56 -1.65 3.83
CA PHE A 64 8.52 -2.39 5.09
C PHE A 64 7.78 -3.73 4.97
N LEU A 65 6.63 -3.77 4.26
CA LEU A 65 5.88 -5.01 4.02
C LEU A 65 6.67 -6.01 3.15
N ARG A 66 7.46 -5.53 2.18
CA ARG A 66 8.34 -6.36 1.35
C ARG A 66 9.48 -6.97 2.17
N GLU A 67 10.04 -6.20 3.11
CA GLU A 67 11.09 -6.68 4.03
C GLU A 67 10.57 -7.72 5.03
N ASP A 68 9.35 -7.58 5.54
CA ASP A 68 8.74 -8.52 6.50
C ASP A 68 8.36 -9.88 5.87
N GLN A 69 8.06 -9.90 4.57
CA GLN A 69 7.74 -11.14 3.84
C GLN A 69 8.98 -11.92 3.36
N GLY A 70 10.19 -11.37 3.49
CA GLY A 70 11.45 -11.99 3.08
C GLY A 70 12.12 -12.82 4.17
#